data_AF-A0A815GU89-F1
#
_entry.id   AF-A0A815GU89-F1
#
_cell.length_a   1.000
_cell.length_b   1.000
_cell.length_c   1.000
_cell.angle_alpha   90.00
_cell.angle_beta   90.00
_cell.angle_gamma   90.00
#
_symmetry.space_group_name_H-M   'P 1'
#
loop_
_entity.id
_entity.type
_entity.pdbx_description
1 polymer ?
#
loop_
_entity_poly.entity_id
_entity_poly.type
_entity_poly.pdbx_seq_one_letter_code
_entity_poly.pdbx_strand_id
1 'polypeptide(L)'
;MNRLGMLVDLAHVSKKTMLDVLSVSKSPIIFSHSSAYALCNQTRNVQDDVLRLVKDNRGIVMVAFTPIFITCDSNYLGNISGVAAHINHVRNVAGIDSVGLGGDYDGIDETPVGLEDVSTYPKLIEYLISQGNWTDNDIIKLIGGNLLRVMEENEKNARELQETMQPLEDMIPIEDLRKYNFTECRYLDMYPSTTTT
;
A
#
# COMPACT_ATOMS: atom_id res chain seq x y z
N MET A 1 -12.85 -5.63 -8.03
CA MET A 1 -11.65 -4.80 -8.25
C MET A 1 -10.85 -5.25 -9.47
N ASN A 2 -10.39 -6.52 -9.55
CA ASN A 2 -9.58 -6.99 -10.70
C ASN A 2 -10.23 -6.74 -12.08
N ARG A 3 -11.51 -7.07 -12.29
CA ARG A 3 -12.23 -6.81 -13.57
C ARG A 3 -12.21 -5.34 -13.97
N LEU A 4 -12.25 -4.42 -13.00
CA LEU A 4 -12.30 -2.98 -13.25
C LEU A 4 -10.92 -2.39 -13.54
N GLY A 5 -9.83 -3.13 -13.28
CA GLY A 5 -8.49 -2.54 -13.29
C GLY A 5 -8.26 -1.62 -12.09
N MET A 6 -8.96 -1.83 -10.98
CA MET A 6 -8.71 -1.12 -9.73
C MET A 6 -7.68 -1.89 -8.91
N LEU A 7 -6.58 -1.23 -8.54
CA LEU A 7 -5.56 -1.81 -7.67
C LEU A 7 -6.15 -2.14 -6.31
N VAL A 8 -5.79 -3.32 -5.78
CA VAL A 8 -6.16 -3.73 -4.43
C VAL A 8 -5.05 -3.30 -3.49
N ASP A 9 -5.34 -2.34 -2.62
CA ASP A 9 -4.42 -1.85 -1.59
C ASP A 9 -4.63 -2.60 -0.27
N LEU A 10 -3.54 -3.17 0.24
CA LEU A 10 -3.50 -3.96 1.47
C LEU A 10 -2.88 -3.19 2.65
N ALA A 11 -2.61 -1.89 2.51
CA ALA A 11 -2.38 -1.06 3.68
C ALA A 11 -3.58 -1.11 4.65
N HIS A 12 -3.33 -0.98 5.95
CA HIS A 12 -4.28 -1.06 7.08
C HIS A 12 -4.94 -2.41 7.38
N VAL A 13 -4.97 -3.35 6.43
CA VAL A 13 -5.74 -4.58 6.64
C VAL A 13 -5.04 -5.54 7.60
N SER A 14 -5.80 -6.49 8.14
CA SER A 14 -5.24 -7.56 8.97
C SER A 14 -4.38 -8.51 8.14
N LYS A 15 -3.40 -9.19 8.76
CA LYS A 15 -2.64 -10.27 8.10
C LYS A 15 -3.54 -11.33 7.46
N LYS A 16 -4.65 -11.69 8.12
CA LYS A 16 -5.63 -12.63 7.54
C LYS A 16 -6.21 -12.10 6.23
N THR A 17 -6.61 -10.83 6.19
CA THR A 17 -7.10 -10.18 4.97
C THR A 17 -6.03 -10.14 3.87
N MET A 18 -4.76 -9.88 4.23
CA MET A 18 -3.65 -9.93 3.26
C MET A 18 -3.56 -11.30 2.58
N LEU A 19 -3.57 -12.37 3.38
CA LEU A 19 -3.51 -13.76 2.89
C LEU A 19 -4.74 -14.12 2.04
N ASP A 20 -5.93 -13.76 2.52
CA ASP A 20 -7.18 -14.03 1.81
C ASP A 20 -7.17 -13.32 0.44
N VAL A 21 -6.79 -12.04 0.36
CA VAL A 21 -6.68 -11.30 -0.92
C VAL A 21 -5.60 -11.87 -1.83
N LEU A 22 -4.41 -12.18 -1.32
CA LEU A 22 -3.32 -12.76 -2.13
C LEU A 22 -3.71 -14.13 -2.72
N SER A 23 -4.62 -14.86 -2.06
CA SER A 23 -5.13 -16.14 -2.57
C SER A 23 -6.16 -16.00 -3.70
N VAL A 24 -6.90 -14.88 -3.76
CA VAL A 24 -8.00 -14.69 -4.72
C VAL A 24 -7.69 -13.69 -5.83
N SER A 25 -6.82 -12.70 -5.59
CA SER A 25 -6.54 -11.63 -6.55
C SER A 25 -5.96 -12.18 -7.84
N LYS A 26 -6.53 -11.75 -8.96
CA LYS A 26 -6.02 -12.05 -10.32
C LYS A 26 -5.09 -10.97 -10.85
N SER A 27 -4.91 -9.88 -10.11
CA SER A 27 -3.97 -8.79 -10.45
C SER A 27 -2.89 -8.65 -9.37
N PRO A 28 -1.74 -8.05 -9.71
CA PRO A 28 -0.77 -7.62 -8.72
C PRO A 28 -1.41 -6.67 -7.69
N ILE A 29 -1.11 -6.88 -6.42
CA ILE A 29 -1.59 -6.04 -5.31
C ILE A 29 -0.59 -4.94 -4.97
N ILE A 30 -1.03 -3.96 -4.18
CA ILE A 30 -0.14 -2.96 -3.58
C ILE A 30 -0.29 -2.96 -2.06
N PHE A 31 0.77 -2.53 -1.38
CA PHE A 31 0.66 -1.85 -0.09
C PHE A 31 1.09 -0.42 -0.34
N SER A 32 0.17 0.55 -0.31
CA SER A 32 0.47 1.93 -0.68
C SER A 32 1.37 2.67 0.32
N HIS A 33 1.32 2.28 1.59
CA HIS A 33 2.13 2.81 2.67
C HIS A 33 2.20 1.77 3.82
N SER A 34 3.19 0.87 3.77
CA SER A 34 3.48 -0.10 4.84
C SER A 34 4.94 -0.51 4.78
N SER A 35 5.54 -0.85 5.92
CA SER A 35 6.97 -1.13 6.03
C SER A 35 7.24 -2.59 6.46
N ALA A 36 8.51 -2.99 6.59
CA ALA A 36 8.89 -4.36 6.99
C ALA A 36 8.63 -4.68 8.49
N TYR A 37 7.86 -5.75 8.77
CA TYR A 37 7.53 -6.17 10.14
C TYR A 37 8.73 -6.73 10.91
N ALA A 38 9.65 -7.39 10.21
CA ALA A 38 10.82 -8.02 10.83
C ALA A 38 11.76 -7.01 11.51
N LEU A 39 11.80 -5.76 11.03
CA LEU A 39 12.59 -4.68 11.62
C LEU A 39 11.83 -3.92 12.71
N CYS A 40 10.51 -3.74 12.52
CA CYS A 40 9.63 -3.15 13.51
C CYS A 40 8.27 -3.87 13.49
N ASN A 41 7.96 -4.54 14.60
CA ASN A 41 6.83 -5.45 14.78
C ASN A 41 5.46 -4.75 14.97
N GLN A 42 5.19 -3.67 14.25
CA GLN A 42 3.88 -3.00 14.20
C GLN A 42 2.90 -3.78 13.33
N THR A 43 1.62 -3.86 13.74
CA THR A 43 0.57 -4.53 12.96
C THR A 43 0.32 -3.91 11.59
N ARG A 44 0.74 -2.65 11.40
CA ARG A 44 0.69 -1.94 10.11
C ARG A 44 1.78 -2.37 9.13
N ASN A 45 2.80 -3.10 9.59
CA ASN A 45 3.91 -3.58 8.77
C ASN A 45 3.68 -5.00 8.23
N VAL A 46 4.31 -5.29 7.09
CA VAL A 46 4.14 -6.54 6.33
C VAL A 46 5.12 -7.60 6.81
N GLN A 47 4.62 -8.78 7.17
CA GLN A 47 5.42 -9.93 7.62
C GLN A 47 6.13 -10.62 6.45
N ASP A 48 7.29 -11.23 6.72
CA ASP A 48 8.13 -11.86 5.69
C ASP A 48 7.42 -12.98 4.91
N ASP A 49 6.52 -13.72 5.55
CA ASP A 49 5.71 -14.72 4.86
C ASP A 49 4.74 -14.08 3.85
N VAL A 50 4.18 -12.91 4.18
CA VAL A 50 3.38 -12.11 3.24
C VAL A 50 4.27 -11.50 2.15
N LEU A 51 5.46 -10.98 2.48
CA LEU A 51 6.41 -10.42 1.49
C LEU A 51 6.80 -11.44 0.41
N ARG A 52 6.98 -12.71 0.78
CA ARG A 52 7.23 -13.79 -0.20
C ARG A 52 6.03 -14.01 -1.12
N LEU A 53 4.81 -13.95 -0.60
CA LEU A 53 3.60 -14.04 -1.43
C LEU A 53 3.42 -12.81 -2.33
N VAL A 54 3.84 -11.62 -1.89
CA VAL A 54 3.86 -10.41 -2.73
C VAL A 54 4.76 -10.62 -3.95
N LYS A 55 5.94 -11.22 -3.75
CA LYS A 55 6.84 -11.59 -4.85
C LYS A 55 6.16 -12.52 -5.86
N ASP A 56 5.51 -13.57 -5.38
CA ASP A 56 4.83 -14.55 -6.24
C ASP A 56 3.63 -13.93 -6.97
N ASN A 57 2.89 -13.04 -6.30
CA ASN A 57 1.81 -12.24 -6.90
C ASN A 57 2.33 -11.15 -7.86
N ARG A 58 3.64 -10.87 -7.84
CA ARG A 58 4.29 -9.75 -8.54
C ARG A 58 3.78 -8.38 -8.09
N GLY A 59 3.27 -8.28 -6.86
CA GLY A 59 2.82 -7.02 -6.26
C GLY A 59 3.98 -6.13 -5.81
N ILE A 60 3.65 -5.04 -5.13
CA ILE A 60 4.61 -4.06 -4.61
C ILE A 60 4.28 -3.64 -3.17
N VAL A 61 5.31 -3.47 -2.35
CA VAL A 61 5.21 -2.80 -1.05
C VAL A 61 5.87 -1.44 -1.14
N MET A 62 5.08 -0.38 -0.98
CA MET A 62 5.54 1.00 -0.97
C MET A 62 5.84 1.39 0.48
N VAL A 63 7.14 1.54 0.79
CA VAL A 63 7.61 1.71 2.17
C VAL A 63 7.16 3.06 2.72
N ALA A 64 6.49 3.02 3.87
CA ALA A 64 6.02 4.20 4.59
C ALA A 64 7.12 4.86 5.41
N PHE A 65 7.02 6.18 5.59
CA PHE A 65 7.97 6.94 6.41
C PHE A 65 7.46 7.20 7.81
N THR A 66 6.27 6.71 8.17
CA THR A 66 5.65 6.87 9.49
C THR A 66 6.59 6.40 10.61
N PRO A 67 7.04 7.27 11.54
CA PRO A 67 8.05 6.94 12.54
C PRO A 67 7.78 5.67 13.34
N ILE A 68 6.55 5.51 13.87
CA ILE A 68 6.20 4.34 14.67
C ILE A 68 6.30 3.02 13.88
N PHE A 69 6.18 3.06 12.54
CA PHE A 69 6.36 1.89 11.67
C PHE A 69 7.83 1.59 11.37
N ILE A 70 8.72 2.55 11.58
CA ILE A 70 10.17 2.43 11.36
C ILE A 70 10.90 2.06 12.65
N THR A 71 10.53 2.69 13.77
CA THR A 71 11.29 2.60 15.02
C THR A 71 10.65 1.71 16.07
N CYS A 72 9.32 1.48 15.98
CA CYS A 72 8.55 0.84 17.04
C CYS A 72 8.62 1.56 18.40
N ASP A 73 9.05 2.83 18.41
CA ASP A 73 9.17 3.66 19.59
C ASP A 73 8.49 5.01 19.34
N SER A 74 7.47 5.33 20.15
CA SER A 74 6.71 6.57 20.04
C SER A 74 7.51 7.81 20.45
N ASN A 75 8.68 7.67 21.05
CA ASN A 75 9.54 8.78 21.46
C ASN A 75 10.74 8.99 20.53
N TYR A 76 10.86 8.17 19.48
CA TYR A 76 11.97 8.23 18.55
C TYR A 76 11.47 8.26 17.11
N LEU A 77 11.70 9.41 16.44
CA LEU A 77 11.25 9.65 15.07
C LEU A 77 11.94 8.75 14.03
N GLY A 78 13.11 8.21 14.36
CA GLY A 78 13.98 7.56 13.40
C GLY A 78 14.62 8.58 12.46
N ASN A 79 15.25 8.06 11.41
CA ASN A 79 15.93 8.86 10.40
C ASN A 79 15.96 8.13 9.06
N ILE A 80 16.56 8.77 8.06
CA ILE A 80 16.72 8.24 6.70
C ILE A 80 17.31 6.82 6.64
N SER A 81 18.23 6.47 7.54
CA SER A 81 18.85 5.13 7.57
C SER A 81 17.87 4.05 8.01
N GLY A 82 16.94 4.38 8.91
CA GLY A 82 15.86 3.48 9.33
C GLY A 82 14.91 3.18 8.18
N VAL A 83 14.47 4.22 7.45
CA VAL A 83 13.63 4.04 6.25
C VAL A 83 14.36 3.21 5.19
N ALA A 84 15.63 3.52 4.91
CA ALA A 84 16.45 2.74 3.99
C ALA A 84 16.61 1.27 4.42
N ALA A 85 16.68 0.98 5.72
CA ALA A 85 16.72 -0.39 6.22
C ALA A 85 15.44 -1.16 5.88
N HIS A 86 14.26 -0.55 6.03
CA HIS A 86 12.99 -1.17 5.62
C HIS A 86 12.91 -1.39 4.11
N ILE A 87 13.35 -0.42 3.29
CA ILE A 87 13.45 -0.57 1.82
C ILE A 87 14.35 -1.76 1.46
N ASN A 88 15.53 -1.84 2.06
CA ASN A 88 16.47 -2.94 1.82
C ASN A 88 15.90 -4.29 2.27
N HIS A 89 15.19 -4.35 3.40
CA HIS A 89 14.57 -5.58 3.87
C HIS A 89 13.47 -6.08 2.91
N VAL A 90 12.58 -5.20 2.47
CA VAL A 90 11.56 -5.54 1.47
C VAL A 90 12.22 -6.01 0.18
N ARG A 91 13.24 -5.30 -0.32
CA ARG A 91 14.03 -5.71 -1.49
C ARG A 91 14.65 -7.10 -1.31
N ASN A 92 15.18 -7.42 -0.14
CA ASN A 92 15.84 -8.70 0.13
C ASN A 92 14.85 -9.87 0.18
N VAL A 93 13.66 -9.67 0.74
CA VAL A 93 12.65 -10.74 0.91
C VAL A 93 11.75 -10.87 -0.31
N ALA A 94 11.16 -9.76 -0.79
CA ALA A 94 10.22 -9.74 -1.90
C ALA A 94 10.90 -9.56 -3.27
N GLY A 95 12.13 -9.06 -3.31
CA GLY A 95 12.86 -8.77 -4.54
C GLY A 95 12.76 -7.31 -4.97
N ILE A 96 13.69 -6.89 -5.84
CA ILE A 96 13.77 -5.50 -6.34
C ILE A 96 12.53 -5.05 -7.11
N ASP A 97 11.79 -5.97 -7.72
CA ASP A 97 10.57 -5.64 -8.48
C ASP A 97 9.32 -5.41 -7.60
N SER A 98 9.45 -5.58 -6.28
CA SER A 98 8.36 -5.55 -5.30
C SER A 98 8.54 -4.50 -4.20
N VAL A 99 9.44 -3.53 -4.38
CA VAL A 99 9.66 -2.41 -3.44
C VAL A 99 9.36 -1.07 -4.11
N GLY A 100 8.73 -0.16 -3.37
CA GLY A 100 8.42 1.21 -3.80
C GLY A 100 8.46 2.20 -2.63
N LEU A 101 8.01 3.43 -2.86
CA LEU A 101 7.99 4.51 -1.86
C LEU A 101 6.55 4.98 -1.62
N GLY A 102 6.15 5.07 -0.35
CA GLY A 102 4.78 5.39 0.06
C GLY A 102 4.77 6.26 1.30
N GLY A 103 5.34 7.47 1.20
CA GLY A 103 5.81 8.25 2.35
C GLY A 103 4.80 8.58 3.45
N ASP A 104 3.49 8.55 3.16
CA ASP A 104 2.42 8.86 4.12
C ASP A 104 2.45 10.32 4.64
N TYR A 105 3.07 11.23 3.87
CA TYR A 105 3.09 12.67 4.18
C TYR A 105 1.68 13.24 4.25
N ASP A 106 1.47 14.21 5.14
CA ASP A 106 0.18 14.83 5.48
C ASP A 106 -0.89 13.83 6.03
N GLY A 107 -0.54 12.55 6.18
CA GLY A 107 -1.34 11.52 6.84
C GLY A 107 -0.85 11.16 8.26
N ILE A 108 0.30 11.72 8.66
CA ILE A 108 1.01 11.43 9.91
C ILE A 108 1.42 12.73 10.62
N ASP A 109 1.53 12.68 11.95
CA ASP A 109 1.83 13.88 12.76
C ASP A 109 3.31 14.28 12.70
N GLU A 110 4.21 13.32 12.50
CA GLU A 110 5.66 13.51 12.56
C GLU A 110 6.38 12.66 11.50
N THR A 111 7.56 13.10 11.06
CA THR A 111 8.36 12.46 10.02
C THR A 111 9.79 12.14 10.51
N PRO A 112 10.49 11.14 9.91
CA PRO A 112 11.85 10.81 10.28
C PRO A 112 12.83 11.92 9.95
N VAL A 113 13.90 12.05 10.74
CA VAL A 113 14.95 13.04 10.48
C VAL A 113 15.62 12.80 9.13
N GLY A 114 15.73 13.86 8.32
CA GLY A 114 16.20 13.83 6.95
C GLY A 114 15.12 13.56 5.91
N LEU A 115 13.87 13.29 6.35
CA LEU A 115 12.68 13.09 5.52
C LEU A 115 11.53 13.98 5.98
N GLU A 116 11.83 15.25 6.24
CA GLU A 116 10.90 16.19 6.88
C GLU A 116 9.62 16.42 6.06
N ASP A 117 9.75 16.47 4.73
CA ASP A 117 8.67 16.76 3.80
C ASP A 117 8.89 16.16 2.41
N VAL A 118 7.92 16.35 1.50
CA VAL A 118 7.95 15.82 0.13
C VAL A 118 9.13 16.31 -0.73
N SER A 119 9.88 17.34 -0.33
CA SER A 119 11.09 17.78 -1.04
C SER A 119 12.31 16.90 -0.77
N THR A 120 12.23 16.00 0.22
CA THR A 120 13.38 15.26 0.76
C THR A 120 13.64 13.90 0.13
N TYR A 121 12.77 13.42 -0.79
CA TYR A 121 13.01 12.17 -1.52
C TYR A 121 14.41 12.07 -2.15
N PRO A 122 15.00 13.13 -2.75
CA PRO A 122 16.37 13.07 -3.27
C PRO A 122 17.42 12.68 -2.22
N LYS A 123 17.26 13.11 -0.96
CA LYS A 123 18.18 12.73 0.14
C LYS A 123 18.14 11.22 0.39
N LEU A 124 16.95 10.60 0.29
CA LEU A 124 16.79 9.15 0.48
C LEU A 124 17.48 8.38 -0.65
N ILE A 125 17.30 8.85 -1.88
CA ILE A 125 17.92 8.24 -3.05
C ILE A 125 19.44 8.38 -2.99
N GLU A 126 19.96 9.56 -2.64
CA GLU A 126 21.38 9.78 -2.40
C GLU A 126 21.92 8.82 -1.33
N TYR A 127 21.21 8.68 -0.20
CA TYR A 127 21.58 7.77 0.86
C TYR A 127 21.64 6.32 0.37
N LEU A 128 20.63 5.82 -0.36
CA LEU A 128 20.62 4.46 -0.91
C LEU A 128 21.77 4.23 -1.90
N ILE A 129 22.03 5.17 -2.80
CA ILE A 129 23.15 5.09 -3.75
C ILE A 129 24.49 5.04 -3.00
N SER A 130 24.64 5.83 -1.94
CA SER A 130 25.87 5.88 -1.13
C SER A 130 26.21 4.54 -0.45
N GLN A 131 25.25 3.62 -0.31
CA GLN A 131 25.48 2.28 0.22
C GLN A 131 26.24 1.36 -0.76
N GLY A 132 26.33 1.73 -2.05
CA GLY A 132 27.10 1.02 -3.07
C GLY A 132 26.47 -0.26 -3.61
N ASN A 133 25.29 -0.65 -3.14
CA ASN A 133 24.55 -1.85 -3.59
C ASN A 133 23.24 -1.54 -4.34
N TRP A 134 23.04 -0.28 -4.74
CA TRP A 134 21.94 0.19 -5.57
C TRP A 134 22.47 0.65 -6.92
N THR A 135 22.01 0.02 -7.99
CA THR A 135 22.29 0.47 -9.36
C THR A 135 21.25 1.50 -9.81
N ASP A 136 21.56 2.27 -10.86
CA ASP A 136 20.59 3.21 -11.47
C ASP A 136 19.28 2.52 -11.84
N ASN A 137 19.35 1.27 -12.35
CA ASN A 137 18.18 0.47 -12.69
C ASN A 137 17.36 0.07 -11.44
N ASP A 138 18.01 -0.23 -10.32
CA ASP A 138 17.32 -0.52 -9.06
C ASP A 138 16.59 0.74 -8.56
N ILE A 139 17.22 1.91 -8.67
CA ILE A 139 16.63 3.20 -8.29
C ILE A 139 15.43 3.53 -9.18
N ILE A 140 15.54 3.38 -10.51
CA ILE A 140 14.41 3.58 -11.45
C ILE A 140 13.22 2.71 -11.08
N LYS A 141 13.46 1.45 -10.72
CA LYS A 141 12.42 0.52 -10.25
C LYS A 141 11.77 1.02 -8.96
N LEU A 142 12.57 1.39 -7.97
CA LEU A 142 12.11 1.87 -6.65
C LEU A 142 11.25 3.14 -6.74
N ILE A 143 11.71 4.15 -7.50
CA ILE A 143 11.06 5.48 -7.51
C ILE A 143 9.73 5.50 -8.29
N GLY A 144 9.47 4.51 -9.13
CA GLY A 144 8.22 4.45 -9.88
C GLY A 144 8.09 3.32 -10.89
N GLY A 145 9.20 2.77 -11.38
CA GLY A 145 9.17 1.70 -12.41
C GLY A 145 8.35 0.48 -11.97
N ASN A 146 8.45 0.08 -10.70
CA ASN A 146 7.68 -1.04 -10.16
C ASN A 146 6.19 -0.73 -10.05
N LEU A 147 5.82 0.50 -9.65
CA LEU A 147 4.42 0.91 -9.59
C LEU A 147 3.80 0.94 -10.99
N LEU A 148 4.51 1.50 -11.97
CA LEU A 148 4.07 1.53 -13.36
C LEU A 148 3.86 0.11 -13.92
N ARG A 149 4.80 -0.82 -13.65
CA ARG A 149 4.64 -2.23 -14.00
C ARG A 149 3.37 -2.83 -13.40
N VAL A 150 3.12 -2.59 -12.10
CA VAL A 150 1.93 -3.10 -11.40
C VAL A 150 0.64 -2.53 -12.01
N MET A 151 0.62 -1.23 -12.33
CA MET A 151 -0.52 -0.59 -13.00
C MET A 151 -0.78 -1.20 -14.38
N GLU A 152 0.26 -1.34 -15.21
CA GLU A 152 0.15 -1.92 -16.56
C GLU A 152 -0.35 -3.38 -16.52
N GLU A 153 0.22 -4.21 -15.63
CA GLU A 153 -0.22 -5.60 -15.45
C GLU A 153 -1.68 -5.67 -14.98
N ASN A 154 -2.09 -4.78 -14.07
CA ASN A 154 -3.47 -4.73 -13.59
C ASN A 154 -4.47 -4.30 -14.68
N GLU A 155 -4.12 -3.30 -15.49
CA GLU A 155 -4.93 -2.88 -16.64
C GLU A 155 -5.05 -3.98 -17.71
N LYS A 156 -3.95 -4.70 -17.98
CA LYS A 156 -3.96 -5.85 -18.88
C LYS A 156 -4.90 -6.93 -18.38
N ASN A 157 -4.76 -7.34 -17.11
CA ASN A 157 -5.61 -8.36 -16.51
C ASN A 157 -7.08 -7.93 -16.50
N ALA A 158 -7.36 -6.64 -16.29
CA ALA A 158 -8.71 -6.11 -16.38
C ALA A 158 -9.31 -6.30 -17.78
N ARG A 159 -8.58 -6.00 -18.86
CA ARG A 159 -9.04 -6.22 -20.24
C ARG A 159 -9.36 -7.70 -20.49
N GLU A 160 -8.47 -8.61 -20.09
CA GLU A 160 -8.67 -10.06 -20.26
C GLU A 160 -9.89 -10.58 -19.47
N LEU A 161 -10.04 -10.16 -18.22
CA LEU A 161 -11.21 -10.49 -17.41
C LEU A 161 -12.48 -9.88 -18.00
N GLN A 162 -12.37 -8.74 -18.68
CA GLN A 162 -13.54 -8.08 -19.23
C GLN A 162 -14.18 -8.81 -20.41
N GLU A 163 -13.38 -9.60 -21.13
CA GLU A 163 -13.84 -10.42 -22.25
C GLU A 163 -14.69 -11.61 -21.81
N THR A 164 -14.45 -12.14 -20.60
CA THR A 164 -15.01 -13.43 -20.15
C THR A 164 -15.93 -13.33 -18.94
N MET A 165 -15.86 -12.24 -18.17
CA MET A 165 -16.61 -12.09 -16.93
C MET A 165 -17.49 -10.85 -16.99
N GLN A 166 -18.79 -10.99 -16.73
CA GLN A 166 -19.70 -9.84 -16.57
C GLN A 166 -19.43 -9.09 -15.25
N PRO A 167 -19.92 -7.83 -15.09
CA PRO A 167 -19.94 -7.19 -13.78
C PRO A 167 -20.59 -8.07 -12.71
N LEU A 168 -20.02 -8.11 -11.52
CA LEU A 168 -20.61 -8.83 -10.39
C LEU A 168 -21.79 -8.03 -9.84
N GLU A 169 -22.94 -8.69 -9.69
CA GLU A 169 -24.20 -8.10 -9.20
C GLU A 169 -24.65 -8.73 -7.87
N ASP A 170 -23.80 -9.55 -7.24
CA ASP A 170 -24.08 -10.14 -5.94
C ASP A 170 -24.23 -9.05 -4.87
N MET A 171 -25.36 -9.09 -4.17
CA MET A 171 -25.65 -8.17 -3.07
C MET A 171 -25.05 -8.69 -1.77
N ILE A 172 -24.53 -7.79 -0.94
CA ILE A 172 -24.12 -8.12 0.42
C ILE A 172 -25.35 -8.65 1.19
N PRO A 173 -25.27 -9.82 1.86
CA PRO A 173 -26.37 -10.35 2.65
C PRO A 173 -26.90 -9.33 3.65
N ILE A 174 -28.23 -9.20 3.75
CA ILE A 174 -28.85 -8.19 4.61
C ILE A 174 -28.52 -8.41 6.09
N GLU A 175 -28.24 -9.66 6.50
CA GLU A 175 -27.83 -9.97 7.87
C GLU A 175 -26.49 -9.32 8.23
N ASP A 176 -25.56 -9.21 7.28
CA ASP A 176 -24.26 -8.57 7.47
C ASP A 176 -24.36 -7.04 7.54
N LEU A 177 -25.43 -6.48 6.97
CA LEU A 177 -25.75 -5.05 7.05
C LEU A 177 -26.51 -4.72 8.37
N ARG A 178 -27.45 -5.55 8.81
CA ARG A 178 -28.37 -5.25 9.93
C ARG A 178 -27.74 -5.00 11.30
N LYS A 179 -26.42 -5.16 11.45
CA LYS A 179 -25.70 -4.74 12.67
C LYS A 179 -25.69 -3.22 12.88
N TYR A 180 -26.07 -2.44 11.87
CA TYR A 180 -26.21 -0.98 11.93
C TYR A 180 -27.62 -0.57 11.50
N ASN A 181 -28.26 0.34 12.24
CA ASN A 181 -29.64 0.76 12.00
C ASN A 181 -29.72 1.63 10.73
N PHE A 182 -29.92 0.99 9.58
CA PHE A 182 -29.79 1.60 8.24
C PHE A 182 -31.03 2.34 7.72
N THR A 183 -32.07 2.53 8.53
CA THR A 183 -33.27 3.30 8.12
C THR A 183 -33.05 4.80 8.07
N GLU A 184 -31.96 5.33 8.64
CA GLU A 184 -31.56 6.72 8.46
C GLU A 184 -30.51 6.82 7.35
N CYS A 185 -30.97 7.16 6.15
CA CYS A 185 -30.11 7.61 5.06
C CYS A 185 -29.38 8.89 5.51
N ARG A 186 -28.11 8.78 5.93
CA ARG A 186 -27.26 9.93 6.32
C ARG A 186 -27.08 11.02 5.24
N TYR A 187 -27.56 10.78 4.02
CA TYR A 187 -27.38 11.67 2.86
C TYR A 187 -28.60 12.56 2.54
N LEU A 188 -29.74 12.39 3.21
CA LEU A 188 -30.95 13.16 2.90
C LEU A 188 -31.05 14.53 3.60
N ASP A 189 -30.21 14.82 4.59
CA ASP A 189 -30.29 16.07 5.38
C ASP A 189 -29.55 17.27 4.77
N MET A 190 -28.97 17.16 3.57
CA MET A 190 -28.13 18.22 2.99
C MET A 190 -28.85 19.20 2.05
N TYR A 191 -30.16 19.08 1.86
CA TYR A 191 -30.94 20.08 1.13
C TYR A 191 -32.19 20.49 1.93
N PRO A 192 -32.32 21.76 2.34
CA PRO A 192 -33.57 22.23 2.93
C PRO A 192 -34.66 22.14 1.87
N SER A 193 -35.71 21.38 2.15
CA SER A 193 -36.92 21.37 1.35
C SER A 193 -37.51 22.77 1.31
N THR A 194 -37.38 23.47 0.19
CA THR A 194 -38.17 24.67 -0.08
C THR A 194 -39.61 24.24 -0.34
N THR A 195 -40.39 24.10 0.73
CA THR A 195 -41.85 24.05 0.64
C THR A 195 -42.37 25.46 0.33
N THR A 196 -42.71 25.68 -0.93
CA THR A 196 -43.62 26.74 -1.37
C THR A 196 -45.05 26.43 -0.89
N THR A 197 -45.64 27.35 -0.14
CA THR A 197 -47.09 27.49 0.07
C THR A 197 -47.76 28.17 -1.12
#